data_AF-A0A395YPG9-F1
#
_entry.id   AF-A0A395YPG9-F1
#
_cell.length_a   1.000
_cell.length_b   1.000
_cell.length_c   1.000
_cell.angle_alpha   90.00
_cell.angle_beta   90.00
_cell.angle_gamma   90.00
#
_symmetry.space_group_name_H-M   'P 1'
#
loop_
_entity.id
_entity.type
_entity.pdbx_description
1 polymer ?
#
loop_
_entity_poly.entity_id
_entity_poly.type
_entity_poly.pdbx_seq_one_letter_code
_entity_poly.pdbx_strand_id
1 'polypeptide(L)'
;MRKRGYGIIISAAFMSGLTACGSGGANPAEPVSKTDTQVETAETAGKEQADEADETDKAASEAVVSKETNGVERTMKSAGYDRRSERAAFIYALNQLYSNHKLPDGSDCGFDGYGDISENKFAVYDVDSDGRDELIIQYTTTYMAGMAAGIYGYDEASNTIREELLEFPALTFYNNGVIEAGWSHNQGLAGDFWPYTLYRYNQNTDTYTSVGMVDAWDRSYWESDYDGNPFPNAIDRDGDGIIYYVMTGGEYEVNTPVDSKEYNQWRNSYVGGAEEIYIPFIDLTRENINSLN
;
A
#
# COMPACT_ATOMS: atom_id res chain seq x y z
N MET A 1 20.80 37.25 11.43
CA MET A 1 21.47 35.93 11.44
C MET A 1 20.99 35.13 12.64
N ARG A 2 20.01 34.26 12.46
CA ARG A 2 19.67 33.19 13.42
C ARG A 2 19.35 31.93 12.62
N LYS A 3 19.96 30.83 13.05
CA LYS A 3 20.23 29.60 12.32
C LYS A 3 18.93 28.84 12.00
N ARG A 4 18.84 28.36 10.76
CA ARG A 4 17.86 27.35 10.32
C ARG A 4 18.25 26.01 10.95
N GLY A 5 17.34 25.41 11.71
CA GLY A 5 17.45 24.01 12.12
C GLY A 5 16.97 23.14 10.98
N TYR A 6 17.86 22.31 10.44
CA TYR A 6 17.50 21.23 9.53
C TYR A 6 16.98 20.07 10.38
N GLY A 7 15.72 19.70 10.20
CA GLY A 7 15.19 18.42 10.69
C GLY A 7 15.81 17.30 9.86
N ILE A 8 16.56 16.42 10.50
CA ILE A 8 17.08 15.19 9.90
C ILE A 8 15.95 14.17 10.05
N ILE A 9 15.37 13.75 8.93
CA ILE A 9 14.49 12.57 8.86
C ILE A 9 15.38 11.35 9.08
N ILE A 10 15.17 10.64 10.17
CA ILE A 10 15.89 9.40 10.48
C ILE A 10 15.20 8.27 9.71
N SER A 11 15.67 7.99 8.50
CA SER A 11 15.45 6.68 7.88
C SER A 11 16.20 5.64 8.70
N ALA A 12 15.47 4.74 9.36
CA ALA A 12 16.03 3.65 10.14
C ALA A 12 16.68 2.60 9.22
N ALA A 13 17.89 2.86 8.76
CA ALA A 13 18.75 1.86 8.12
C ALA A 13 19.55 1.12 9.22
N PHE A 14 19.09 -0.05 9.63
CA PHE A 14 19.87 -0.93 10.50
C PHE A 14 21.00 -1.59 9.69
N MET A 15 22.25 -1.17 9.94
CA MET A 15 23.43 -1.91 9.54
C MET A 15 23.61 -3.13 10.44
N SER A 16 23.37 -4.32 9.93
CA SER A 16 23.79 -5.57 10.56
C SER A 16 25.29 -5.81 10.28
N GLY A 17 26.10 -5.59 11.32
CA GLY A 17 27.52 -5.92 11.31
C GLY A 17 27.75 -7.43 11.29
N LEU A 18 28.34 -7.93 10.20
CA LEU A 18 28.94 -9.26 10.14
C LEU A 18 30.18 -9.29 11.03
N THR A 19 30.14 -10.08 12.11
CA THR A 19 31.36 -10.59 12.76
C THR A 19 31.38 -12.10 12.67
N ALA A 20 32.21 -12.60 11.76
CA ALA A 20 32.61 -13.99 11.69
C ALA A 20 33.71 -14.27 12.73
N CYS A 21 33.58 -15.39 13.45
CA CYS A 21 34.72 -16.18 13.94
C CYS A 21 34.23 -17.58 14.32
N GLY A 22 34.85 -18.60 13.71
CA GLY A 22 34.40 -19.98 13.76
C GLY A 22 35.12 -20.89 14.76
N SER A 23 34.56 -22.10 14.88
CA SER A 23 35.13 -23.42 15.18
C SER A 23 33.95 -24.25 15.69
N GLY A 24 33.65 -25.48 15.29
CA GLY A 24 34.38 -26.55 14.65
C GLY A 24 33.91 -27.83 15.36
N GLY A 25 33.26 -28.75 14.64
CA GLY A 25 33.17 -30.16 15.06
C GLY A 25 31.79 -30.78 15.31
N ALA A 26 31.59 -31.89 14.61
CA ALA A 26 30.79 -33.08 14.96
C ALA A 26 29.26 -33.06 14.74
N ASN A 27 28.89 -33.60 13.57
CA ASN A 27 27.61 -34.25 13.31
C ASN A 27 27.54 -35.60 14.04
N PRO A 28 26.36 -36.03 14.53
CA PRO A 28 25.98 -37.40 14.24
C PRO A 28 24.49 -37.58 13.87
N ALA A 29 24.31 -38.27 12.74
CA ALA A 29 23.42 -39.40 12.49
C ALA A 29 21.91 -39.26 12.77
N GLU A 30 21.16 -39.26 11.66
CA GLU A 30 19.82 -39.85 11.55
C GLU A 30 19.79 -41.34 12.00
N PRO A 31 18.60 -41.87 12.31
CA PRO A 31 18.25 -43.21 11.90
C PRO A 31 17.07 -43.22 10.91
N VAL A 32 17.29 -44.02 9.87
CA VAL A 32 16.45 -44.31 8.72
C VAL A 32 15.59 -45.57 8.96
N SER A 33 14.36 -45.54 8.43
CA SER A 33 13.60 -46.65 7.80
C SER A 33 12.89 -47.71 8.65
N LYS A 34 11.62 -47.98 8.32
CA LYS A 34 11.14 -49.08 7.44
C LYS A 34 9.62 -48.95 7.17
N THR A 35 9.16 -48.75 5.92
CA THR A 35 8.62 -49.74 4.93
C THR A 35 7.45 -50.59 5.46
N ASP A 36 6.34 -50.86 4.76
CA ASP A 36 6.02 -51.11 3.33
C ASP A 36 4.56 -50.70 3.03
N THR A 37 4.20 -50.08 1.89
CA THR A 37 3.98 -50.59 0.51
C THR A 37 2.76 -51.52 0.34
N GLN A 38 1.73 -51.09 -0.41
CA GLN A 38 1.24 -51.66 -1.70
C GLN A 38 -0.19 -51.13 -2.05
N VAL A 39 -0.39 -50.44 -3.19
CA VAL A 39 -0.82 -50.92 -4.54
C VAL A 39 -2.35 -51.21 -4.55
N GLU A 40 -3.23 -50.79 -5.47
CA GLU A 40 -3.17 -50.60 -6.93
C GLU A 40 -4.38 -49.77 -7.43
N THR A 41 -4.22 -49.27 -8.64
CA THR A 41 -5.17 -48.68 -9.60
C THR A 41 -6.39 -49.52 -9.99
N ALA A 42 -7.47 -48.88 -10.46
CA ALA A 42 -8.19 -49.31 -11.67
C ALA A 42 -9.12 -48.22 -12.24
N GLU A 43 -8.96 -47.94 -13.54
CA GLU A 43 -9.87 -47.25 -14.44
C GLU A 43 -11.13 -48.08 -14.75
N THR A 44 -12.22 -47.42 -15.15
CA THR A 44 -13.10 -47.72 -16.32
C THR A 44 -14.26 -46.70 -16.32
N ALA A 45 -14.40 -45.77 -17.27
CA ALA A 45 -14.85 -45.89 -18.66
C ALA A 45 -16.31 -46.37 -18.83
N GLY A 46 -17.15 -45.50 -19.39
CA GLY A 46 -18.50 -45.80 -19.88
C GLY A 46 -19.19 -44.58 -20.51
N LYS A 47 -19.15 -44.50 -21.85
CA LYS A 47 -19.93 -43.62 -22.75
C LYS A 47 -21.41 -44.08 -22.81
N GLU A 48 -22.42 -43.30 -23.17
CA GLU A 48 -22.88 -42.84 -24.52
C GLU A 48 -24.10 -41.90 -24.29
N GLN A 49 -24.26 -40.73 -24.94
CA GLN A 49 -24.87 -40.45 -26.27
C GLN A 49 -26.35 -40.88 -26.40
N ALA A 50 -27.30 -40.21 -27.06
CA ALA A 50 -27.35 -39.04 -27.94
C ALA A 50 -28.84 -38.61 -28.15
N ASP A 51 -29.05 -37.69 -29.12
CA ASP A 51 -30.27 -37.27 -29.84
C ASP A 51 -30.92 -35.96 -29.34
N GLU A 52 -30.74 -34.78 -29.98
CA GLU A 52 -31.09 -34.31 -31.36
C GLU A 52 -32.58 -34.58 -31.72
N ALA A 53 -33.37 -33.71 -32.33
CA ALA A 53 -33.25 -32.37 -32.94
C ALA A 53 -34.69 -31.81 -33.08
N ASP A 54 -34.88 -30.52 -33.43
CA ASP A 54 -35.49 -30.09 -34.71
C ASP A 54 -35.70 -28.55 -34.72
N GLU A 55 -35.66 -28.02 -35.93
CA GLU A 55 -35.31 -26.66 -36.34
C GLU A 55 -36.49 -25.97 -37.07
N THR A 56 -36.30 -24.69 -37.42
CA THR A 56 -37.02 -23.88 -38.42
C THR A 56 -38.40 -23.29 -38.01
N ASP A 57 -38.83 -22.08 -38.40
CA ASP A 57 -38.49 -21.29 -39.59
C ASP A 57 -38.83 -19.77 -39.42
N LYS A 58 -37.98 -18.94 -40.03
CA LYS A 58 -38.18 -17.67 -40.78
C LYS A 58 -38.99 -16.43 -40.29
N ALA A 59 -38.22 -15.34 -40.20
CA ALA A 59 -38.19 -14.17 -41.13
C ALA A 59 -39.00 -12.86 -40.85
N ALA A 60 -38.20 -11.79 -40.83
CA ALA A 60 -38.35 -10.48 -41.50
C ALA A 60 -39.19 -9.34 -40.87
N SER A 61 -38.48 -8.28 -40.43
CA SER A 61 -38.54 -6.89 -40.96
C SER A 61 -37.77 -5.96 -39.99
N GLU A 62 -36.55 -5.56 -40.33
CA GLU A 62 -36.16 -4.31 -41.02
C GLU A 62 -36.16 -3.04 -40.15
N ALA A 63 -34.92 -2.65 -39.78
CA ALA A 63 -34.30 -1.33 -39.95
C ALA A 63 -34.97 -0.06 -39.36
N VAL A 64 -34.33 0.51 -38.33
CA VAL A 64 -34.01 1.95 -38.27
C VAL A 64 -32.61 2.17 -37.65
N VAL A 65 -31.64 2.39 -38.53
CA VAL A 65 -30.60 3.44 -38.55
C VAL A 65 -29.98 3.94 -37.22
N SER A 66 -28.68 3.61 -37.10
CA SER A 66 -27.54 4.31 -36.50
C SER A 66 -27.66 5.80 -36.09
N LYS A 67 -27.14 6.15 -34.90
CA LYS A 67 -26.06 7.16 -34.74
C LYS A 67 -25.50 7.26 -33.31
N GLU A 68 -24.17 7.42 -33.27
CA GLU A 68 -23.34 8.18 -32.30
C GLU A 68 -23.31 7.70 -30.83
N THR A 69 -22.24 7.04 -30.38
CA THR A 69 -21.01 7.65 -29.83
C THR A 69 -21.25 8.88 -28.97
N ASN A 70 -21.31 8.67 -27.65
CA ASN A 70 -20.91 9.60 -26.60
C ASN A 70 -20.48 8.69 -25.43
N GLY A 71 -19.20 8.40 -25.21
CA GLY A 71 -18.14 9.39 -25.18
C GLY A 71 -18.43 10.31 -24.00
N VAL A 72 -18.33 9.81 -22.77
CA VAL A 72 -18.23 10.66 -21.57
C VAL A 72 -16.82 11.23 -21.57
N GLU A 73 -16.53 12.07 -22.55
CA GLU A 73 -15.41 12.98 -22.55
C GLU A 73 -15.78 14.06 -21.53
N ARG A 74 -15.35 13.86 -20.28
CA ARG A 74 -15.39 14.90 -19.26
C ARG A 74 -14.63 16.10 -19.82
N THR A 75 -15.39 17.10 -20.26
CA THR A 75 -14.87 18.31 -20.86
C THR A 75 -13.94 19.00 -19.87
N MET A 76 -12.65 18.93 -20.16
CA MET A 76 -11.59 19.69 -19.52
C MET A 76 -11.90 21.18 -19.68
N LYS A 77 -12.28 21.82 -18.58
CA LYS A 77 -12.12 23.26 -18.41
C LYS A 77 -12.07 23.60 -16.92
N SER A 78 -10.90 23.43 -16.31
CA SER A 78 -10.52 24.28 -15.18
C SER A 78 -9.43 25.23 -15.66
N ALA A 79 -9.58 26.50 -15.28
CA ALA A 79 -8.68 27.59 -15.62
C ALA A 79 -7.35 27.42 -14.87
N GLY A 80 -6.24 27.76 -15.53
CA GLY A 80 -4.94 27.97 -14.88
C GLY A 80 -3.98 26.78 -14.84
N TYR A 81 -4.49 25.54 -14.80
CA TYR A 81 -3.66 24.35 -14.63
C TYR A 81 -3.17 23.77 -15.97
N ASP A 82 -1.85 23.65 -16.14
CA ASP A 82 -1.28 22.99 -17.33
C ASP A 82 -1.26 21.47 -17.18
N ARG A 83 -2.44 20.86 -17.31
CA ARG A 83 -2.63 19.40 -17.33
C ARG A 83 -1.72 18.69 -18.33
N ARG A 84 -1.34 19.36 -19.42
CA ARG A 84 -0.48 18.71 -20.43
C ARG A 84 0.94 18.56 -19.89
N SER A 85 1.46 19.60 -19.24
CA SER A 85 2.80 19.57 -18.64
C SER A 85 2.85 18.65 -17.41
N GLU A 86 1.80 18.64 -16.57
CA GLU A 86 1.63 17.66 -15.50
C GLU A 86 1.69 16.23 -16.04
N ARG A 87 0.81 15.88 -17.00
CA ARG A 87 0.78 14.53 -17.57
C ARG A 87 2.11 14.15 -18.20
N ALA A 88 2.78 15.07 -18.87
CA ALA A 88 4.12 14.84 -19.41
C ALA A 88 5.15 14.54 -18.32
N ALA A 89 5.09 15.22 -17.17
CA ALA A 89 5.97 14.96 -16.02
C ALA A 89 5.69 13.57 -15.40
N PHE A 90 4.42 13.19 -15.28
CA PHE A 90 4.03 11.86 -14.78
C PHE A 90 4.52 10.74 -15.71
N ILE A 91 4.30 10.89 -17.01
CA ILE A 91 4.77 9.95 -18.03
C ILE A 91 6.29 9.84 -18.01
N TYR A 92 7.00 10.96 -17.85
CA TYR A 92 8.45 10.96 -17.72
C TYR A 92 8.91 10.12 -16.52
N ALA A 93 8.35 10.37 -15.33
CA ALA A 93 8.70 9.65 -14.11
C ALA A 93 8.42 8.14 -14.22
N LEU A 94 7.24 7.76 -14.73
CA LEU A 94 6.89 6.36 -14.94
C LEU A 94 7.83 5.67 -15.94
N ASN A 95 8.26 6.36 -17.00
CA ASN A 95 9.24 5.82 -17.94
C ASN A 95 10.64 5.69 -17.31
N GLN A 96 11.04 6.62 -16.43
CA GLN A 96 12.29 6.49 -15.68
C GLN A 96 12.25 5.28 -14.75
N LEU A 97 11.15 5.05 -14.05
CA LEU A 97 10.97 3.87 -13.23
C LEU A 97 11.01 2.60 -14.08
N TYR A 98 10.14 2.50 -15.08
CA TYR A 98 9.99 1.32 -15.92
C TYR A 98 11.26 0.93 -16.70
N SER A 99 11.96 1.90 -17.27
CA SER A 99 13.08 1.61 -18.20
C SER A 99 14.45 1.74 -17.55
N ASN A 100 14.58 2.64 -16.56
CA ASN A 100 15.86 2.99 -15.95
C ASN A 100 15.94 2.61 -14.47
N HIS A 101 14.88 2.03 -13.91
CA HIS A 101 14.80 1.60 -12.50
C HIS A 101 15.07 2.76 -11.53
N LYS A 102 14.57 3.96 -11.88
CA LYS A 102 14.72 5.17 -11.07
C LYS A 102 13.40 5.61 -10.48
N LEU A 103 13.41 5.88 -9.19
CA LEU A 103 12.30 6.54 -8.51
C LEU A 103 12.21 8.01 -8.97
N PRO A 104 11.06 8.68 -8.72
CA PRO A 104 10.87 10.10 -9.05
C PRO A 104 11.94 11.07 -8.54
N ASP A 105 12.58 10.78 -7.41
CA ASP A 105 13.70 11.57 -6.86
C ASP A 105 15.05 11.31 -7.57
N GLY A 106 15.06 10.39 -8.54
CA GLY A 106 16.24 9.96 -9.30
C GLY A 106 17.09 8.89 -8.62
N SER A 107 16.71 8.45 -7.41
CA SER A 107 17.37 7.35 -6.72
C SER A 107 17.08 6.01 -7.40
N ASP A 108 17.89 5.00 -7.12
CA ASP A 108 17.66 3.65 -7.62
C ASP A 108 16.49 3.00 -6.88
N CYS A 109 15.56 2.37 -7.61
CA CYS A 109 14.43 1.69 -6.98
C CYS A 109 14.82 0.33 -6.36
N GLY A 110 16.11 -0.08 -6.43
CA GLY A 110 16.56 -1.34 -5.87
C GLY A 110 16.10 -2.56 -6.67
N PHE A 111 15.92 -2.39 -7.98
CA PHE A 111 15.53 -3.46 -8.88
C PHE A 111 16.65 -4.52 -8.94
N ASP A 112 16.34 -5.72 -8.47
CA ASP A 112 17.30 -6.83 -8.35
C ASP A 112 17.28 -7.78 -9.56
N GLY A 113 16.37 -7.56 -10.51
CA GLY A 113 16.20 -8.39 -11.71
C GLY A 113 15.42 -9.68 -11.49
N TYR A 114 14.96 -9.97 -10.26
CA TYR A 114 14.15 -11.16 -9.97
C TYR A 114 12.65 -10.87 -10.08
N GLY A 115 12.21 -9.66 -9.74
CA GLY A 115 10.83 -9.21 -9.93
C GLY A 115 10.56 -8.73 -11.36
N ASP A 116 9.31 -8.85 -11.82
CA ASP A 116 8.86 -8.20 -13.05
C ASP A 116 8.39 -6.78 -12.72
N ILE A 117 9.11 -5.76 -13.22
CA ILE A 117 8.77 -4.36 -12.95
C ILE A 117 7.35 -4.00 -13.39
N SER A 118 6.77 -4.72 -14.35
CA SER A 118 5.42 -4.46 -14.85
C SER A 118 4.30 -4.90 -13.90
N GLU A 119 4.59 -5.72 -12.89
CA GLU A 119 3.62 -6.10 -11.85
C GLU A 119 3.41 -5.00 -10.80
N ASN A 120 4.30 -3.99 -10.76
CA ASN A 120 4.08 -2.78 -9.97
C ASN A 120 2.89 -2.00 -10.50
N LYS A 121 2.36 -1.07 -9.70
CA LYS A 121 1.13 -0.35 -10.05
C LYS A 121 1.32 1.15 -9.98
N PHE A 122 0.50 1.87 -10.72
CA PHE A 122 0.37 3.31 -10.59
C PHE A 122 -1.08 3.77 -10.82
N ALA A 123 -1.38 4.97 -10.37
CA ALA A 123 -2.64 5.66 -10.62
C ALA A 123 -2.37 7.16 -10.79
N VAL A 124 -3.29 7.85 -11.47
CA VAL A 124 -3.32 9.31 -11.51
C VAL A 124 -4.69 9.74 -11.00
N TYR A 125 -4.73 10.34 -9.80
CA TYR A 125 -5.97 10.57 -9.06
C TYR A 125 -5.77 11.69 -8.03
N ASP A 126 -6.76 12.57 -7.89
CA ASP A 126 -6.88 13.59 -6.84
C ASP A 126 -7.16 12.94 -5.47
N VAL A 127 -6.09 12.58 -4.74
CA VAL A 127 -6.17 11.81 -3.49
C VAL A 127 -6.40 12.69 -2.26
N ASP A 128 -6.07 13.97 -2.34
CA ASP A 128 -6.25 14.92 -1.24
C ASP A 128 -7.48 15.84 -1.39
N SER A 129 -8.18 15.74 -2.52
CA SER A 129 -9.36 16.53 -2.88
C SER A 129 -9.08 18.03 -3.03
N ASP A 130 -7.86 18.40 -3.44
CA ASP A 130 -7.48 19.78 -3.73
C ASP A 130 -7.85 20.23 -5.16
N GLY A 131 -8.27 19.29 -6.02
CA GLY A 131 -8.67 19.52 -7.41
C GLY A 131 -7.56 19.35 -8.44
N ARG A 132 -6.37 18.91 -8.04
CA ARG A 132 -5.25 18.47 -8.90
C ARG A 132 -5.12 16.95 -8.79
N ASP A 133 -4.56 16.32 -9.83
CA ASP A 133 -4.31 14.88 -9.75
C ASP A 133 -2.90 14.64 -9.24
N GLU A 134 -2.72 13.66 -8.37
CA GLU A 134 -1.40 13.17 -7.97
C GLU A 134 -1.05 11.92 -8.77
N LEU A 135 0.26 11.72 -8.98
CA LEU A 135 0.78 10.42 -9.41
C LEU A 135 0.98 9.56 -8.16
N ILE A 136 0.30 8.42 -8.08
CA ILE A 136 0.55 7.40 -7.06
C ILE A 136 1.29 6.22 -7.69
N ILE A 137 2.39 5.80 -7.09
CA ILE A 137 3.16 4.63 -7.52
C ILE A 137 3.21 3.63 -6.37
N GLN A 138 2.88 2.36 -6.63
CA GLN A 138 3.12 1.24 -5.71
C GLN A 138 4.23 0.36 -6.29
N TYR A 139 5.38 0.36 -5.62
CA TYR A 139 6.53 -0.46 -5.94
C TYR A 139 6.66 -1.60 -4.93
N THR A 140 6.33 -2.82 -5.36
CA THR A 140 6.21 -4.02 -4.51
C THR A 140 7.05 -5.20 -5.01
N THR A 141 7.60 -5.14 -6.22
CA THR A 141 8.35 -6.26 -6.83
C THR A 141 9.82 -6.25 -6.39
N THR A 142 10.05 -6.14 -5.09
CA THR A 142 11.38 -6.07 -4.46
C THR A 142 11.32 -6.70 -3.06
N TYR A 143 12.43 -6.71 -2.33
CA TYR A 143 12.45 -7.13 -0.93
C TYR A 143 11.63 -6.19 -0.05
N MET A 144 11.08 -6.69 1.06
CA MET A 144 10.12 -5.94 1.90
C MET A 144 10.59 -4.54 2.31
N ALA A 145 11.86 -4.38 2.66
CA ALA A 145 12.42 -3.08 3.04
C ALA A 145 12.61 -2.11 1.85
N GLY A 146 12.55 -2.59 0.62
CA GLY A 146 12.54 -1.77 -0.59
C GLY A 146 11.14 -1.46 -1.12
N MET A 147 10.10 -2.11 -0.57
CA MET A 147 8.72 -1.85 -0.99
C MET A 147 8.30 -0.44 -0.56
N ALA A 148 7.68 0.30 -1.45
CA ALA A 148 7.21 1.65 -1.18
C ALA A 148 5.96 2.00 -1.99
N ALA A 149 5.12 2.87 -1.44
CA ALA A 149 4.15 3.64 -2.17
C ALA A 149 4.50 5.14 -2.04
N GLY A 150 4.58 5.81 -3.18
CA GLY A 150 4.84 7.24 -3.25
C GLY A 150 3.67 8.00 -3.86
N ILE A 151 3.38 9.17 -3.31
CA ILE A 151 2.39 10.13 -3.81
C ILE A 151 3.16 11.38 -4.26
N TYR A 152 2.92 11.80 -5.48
CA TYR A 152 3.69 12.87 -6.11
C TYR A 152 2.76 13.91 -6.76
N GLY A 153 2.83 15.14 -6.26
CA GLY A 153 2.20 16.31 -6.86
C GLY A 153 3.08 16.92 -7.95
N TYR A 154 2.46 17.70 -8.84
CA TYR A 154 3.17 18.44 -9.89
C TYR A 154 3.44 19.90 -9.47
N ASP A 155 4.71 20.31 -9.57
CA ASP A 155 5.16 21.68 -9.34
C ASP A 155 5.31 22.43 -10.67
N GLU A 156 4.39 23.36 -10.95
CA GLU A 156 4.40 24.20 -12.15
C GLU A 156 5.64 25.09 -12.25
N ALA A 157 6.22 25.52 -11.12
CA ALA A 157 7.32 26.47 -11.12
C ALA A 157 8.62 25.82 -11.61
N SER A 158 8.86 24.56 -11.24
CA SER A 158 10.00 23.76 -11.69
C SER A 158 9.70 22.89 -12.90
N ASN A 159 8.41 22.70 -13.25
CA ASN A 159 7.94 21.72 -14.22
C ASN A 159 8.43 20.30 -13.90
N THR A 160 8.35 19.93 -12.61
CA THR A 160 8.75 18.60 -12.10
C THR A 160 7.67 18.05 -11.17
N ILE A 161 7.75 16.76 -10.85
CA ILE A 161 6.98 16.21 -9.74
C ILE A 161 7.75 16.33 -8.42
N ARG A 162 7.01 16.40 -7.31
CA ARG A 162 7.54 16.47 -5.95
C ARG A 162 6.82 15.44 -5.08
N GLU A 163 7.59 14.76 -4.25
CA GLU A 163 7.05 13.82 -3.26
C GLU A 163 6.22 14.56 -2.20
N GLU A 164 5.03 14.02 -1.93
CA GLU A 164 4.11 14.48 -0.89
C GLU A 164 4.01 13.49 0.27
N LEU A 165 4.17 12.20 -0.04
CA LEU A 165 4.25 11.09 0.90
C LEU A 165 5.07 9.95 0.28
N LEU A 166 5.89 9.30 1.11
CA LEU A 166 6.55 8.04 0.79
C LEU A 166 6.43 7.11 2.00
N GLU A 167 5.79 5.96 1.81
CA GLU A 167 5.48 5.02 2.89
C GLU A 167 5.50 3.56 2.42
N PHE A 168 5.37 2.61 3.34
CA PHE A 168 5.08 1.22 2.98
C PHE A 168 3.76 1.12 2.17
N PRO A 169 3.64 0.25 1.15
CA PRO A 169 2.52 0.29 0.20
C PRO A 169 1.14 -0.11 0.74
N ALA A 170 1.02 -0.48 2.02
CA ALA A 170 -0.26 -0.74 2.68
C ALA A 170 -0.99 0.58 3.01
N LEU A 171 -1.49 1.26 1.99
CA LEU A 171 -2.18 2.55 2.11
C LEU A 171 -3.70 2.41 1.98
N THR A 172 -4.42 3.02 2.91
CA THR A 172 -5.87 3.28 2.83
C THR A 172 -6.08 4.77 2.72
N PHE A 173 -6.83 5.20 1.69
CA PHE A 173 -7.06 6.60 1.38
C PHE A 173 -8.48 7.01 1.80
N TYR A 174 -8.64 8.22 2.32
CA TYR A 174 -9.94 8.78 2.71
C TYR A 174 -10.23 10.06 1.94
N ASN A 175 -11.50 10.29 1.60
CA ASN A 175 -11.99 11.42 0.81
C ASN A 175 -11.85 12.82 1.45
N ASN A 176 -11.18 12.90 2.60
CA ASN A 176 -10.93 14.14 3.33
C ASN A 176 -9.43 14.46 3.45
N GLY A 177 -8.59 13.85 2.61
CA GLY A 177 -7.14 14.05 2.58
C GLY A 177 -6.41 13.38 3.75
N VAL A 178 -7.01 12.34 4.34
CA VAL A 178 -6.35 11.48 5.32
C VAL A 178 -5.89 10.18 4.65
N ILE A 179 -4.72 9.70 5.05
CA ILE A 179 -4.18 8.41 4.62
C ILE A 179 -3.78 7.61 5.85
N GLU A 180 -4.17 6.35 5.89
CA GLU A 180 -3.68 5.36 6.84
C GLU A 180 -2.62 4.50 6.16
N ALA A 181 -1.43 4.44 6.74
CA ALA A 181 -0.30 3.65 6.25
C ALA A 181 -0.01 2.52 7.24
N GLY A 182 -0.39 1.29 6.90
CA GLY A 182 -0.03 0.10 7.67
C GLY A 182 1.48 -0.11 7.65
N TRP A 183 2.05 -0.54 8.78
CA TRP A 183 3.49 -0.76 8.86
C TRP A 183 3.92 -1.99 8.06
N SER A 184 5.21 -2.07 7.73
CA SER A 184 5.77 -3.25 7.06
C SER A 184 5.77 -4.51 7.93
N HIS A 185 5.70 -4.35 9.25
CA HIS A 185 5.73 -5.44 10.22
C HIS A 185 4.78 -5.14 11.38
N ASN A 186 4.13 -6.19 11.88
CA ASN A 186 3.49 -6.16 13.18
C ASN A 186 4.48 -6.66 14.24
N GLN A 187 5.05 -5.72 15.00
CA GLN A 187 5.97 -5.99 16.11
C GLN A 187 5.32 -5.79 17.48
N GLY A 188 4.02 -5.45 17.47
CA GLY A 188 3.25 -5.15 18.66
C GLY A 188 2.78 -6.41 19.37
N LEU A 189 1.98 -6.19 20.41
CA LEU A 189 1.39 -7.25 21.24
C LEU A 189 -0.07 -7.52 20.88
N ALA A 190 -0.59 -6.89 19.83
CA ALA A 190 -1.92 -7.15 19.32
C ALA A 190 -1.86 -8.03 18.07
N GLY A 191 -2.48 -9.21 18.14
CA GLY A 191 -2.44 -10.20 17.06
C GLY A 191 -3.06 -9.66 15.77
N ASP A 192 -4.39 -9.53 15.76
CA ASP A 192 -5.12 -9.15 14.54
C ASP A 192 -5.10 -7.64 14.25
N PHE A 193 -4.78 -6.81 15.23
CA PHE A 193 -4.61 -5.37 15.01
C PHE A 193 -3.27 -5.11 14.34
N TRP A 194 -3.30 -4.60 13.10
CA TRP A 194 -2.08 -4.21 12.40
C TRP A 194 -1.70 -2.77 12.75
N PRO A 195 -0.47 -2.49 13.19
CA PRO A 195 -0.07 -1.14 13.52
C PRO A 195 0.03 -0.26 12.27
N TYR A 196 -0.23 1.04 12.44
CA TYR A 196 -0.32 1.98 11.33
C TYR A 196 0.08 3.41 11.73
N THR A 197 0.33 4.24 10.73
CA THR A 197 0.50 5.68 10.86
C THR A 197 -0.63 6.40 10.13
N LEU A 198 -1.28 7.37 10.78
CA LEU A 198 -2.22 8.28 10.11
C LEU A 198 -1.49 9.54 9.65
N TYR A 199 -1.79 9.92 8.42
CA TYR A 199 -1.29 11.10 7.74
C TYR A 199 -2.44 12.02 7.36
N ARG A 200 -2.21 13.32 7.44
CA ARG A 200 -3.15 14.35 6.97
C ARG A 200 -2.47 15.27 5.97
N TYR A 201 -3.14 15.53 4.86
CA TYR A 201 -2.70 16.48 3.87
C TYR A 201 -2.64 17.92 4.44
N ASN A 202 -1.56 18.63 4.10
CA ASN A 202 -1.32 20.01 4.50
C ASN A 202 -1.18 20.90 3.27
N GLN A 203 -2.27 21.61 2.94
CA GLN A 203 -2.37 22.55 1.81
C GLN A 203 -1.28 23.64 1.78
N ASN A 204 -0.66 23.99 2.92
CA ASN A 204 0.37 25.04 2.93
C ASN A 204 1.72 24.55 2.42
N THR A 205 2.01 23.27 2.63
CA THR A 205 3.28 22.63 2.25
C THR A 205 3.11 21.69 1.07
N ASP A 206 1.87 21.38 0.70
CA ASP A 206 1.53 20.47 -0.39
C ASP A 206 2.09 19.05 -0.07
N THR A 207 1.99 18.64 1.20
CA THR A 207 2.53 17.36 1.68
C THR A 207 1.62 16.73 2.71
N TYR A 208 1.76 15.42 2.90
CA TYR A 208 1.17 14.73 4.03
C TYR A 208 2.04 14.87 5.27
N THR A 209 1.42 15.04 6.44
CA THR A 209 2.10 15.11 7.75
C THR A 209 1.51 14.05 8.67
N SER A 210 2.38 13.31 9.37
CA SER A 210 1.93 12.34 10.38
C SER A 210 1.17 13.05 11.49
N VAL A 211 -0.02 12.53 11.83
CA VAL A 211 -0.84 13.00 12.96
C VAL A 211 -0.82 12.03 14.14
N GLY A 212 -0.35 10.81 13.90
CA GLY A 212 -0.01 9.86 14.94
C GLY A 212 0.19 8.44 14.42
N MET A 213 0.99 7.70 15.16
CA MET A 213 1.22 6.27 15.02
C MET A 213 0.32 5.51 16.00
N VAL A 214 -0.12 4.32 15.61
CA VAL A 214 -0.93 3.46 16.46
C VAL A 214 -0.37 2.04 16.47
N ASP A 215 -0.20 1.52 17.67
CA ASP A 215 -0.03 0.11 17.96
C ASP A 215 -1.04 -0.30 19.05
N ALA A 216 -1.15 -1.59 19.34
CA ALA A 216 -2.05 -2.10 20.35
C ALA A 216 -1.43 -3.28 21.13
N TRP A 217 -2.08 -3.61 22.23
CA TRP A 217 -1.83 -4.85 22.97
C TRP A 217 -3.17 -5.55 23.19
N ASP A 218 -3.27 -6.77 22.67
CA ASP A 218 -4.39 -7.68 22.90
C ASP A 218 -3.97 -8.77 23.89
N ARG A 219 -4.62 -8.75 25.06
CA ARG A 219 -4.35 -9.68 26.16
C ARG A 219 -4.56 -11.14 25.78
N SER A 220 -5.47 -11.42 24.83
CA SER A 220 -5.77 -12.80 24.41
C SER A 220 -4.57 -13.48 23.75
N TYR A 221 -3.66 -12.70 23.18
CA TYR A 221 -2.41 -13.18 22.59
C TYR A 221 -1.26 -13.17 23.61
N TRP A 222 -1.17 -12.11 24.43
CA TRP A 222 -0.08 -11.92 25.38
C TRP A 222 -0.58 -11.40 26.72
N GLU A 223 -0.43 -12.18 27.81
CA GLU A 223 -0.76 -11.70 29.16
C GLU A 223 0.31 -10.76 29.75
N SER A 224 1.52 -10.76 29.17
CA SER A 224 2.66 -9.93 29.56
C SER A 224 3.39 -9.39 28.34
N ASP A 225 4.01 -8.21 28.49
CA ASP A 225 4.90 -7.63 27.48
C ASP A 225 6.25 -8.37 27.43
N TYR A 226 7.15 -7.93 26.54
CA TYR A 226 8.47 -8.52 26.36
C TYR A 226 9.39 -8.39 27.59
N ASP A 227 9.13 -7.44 28.48
CA ASP A 227 9.86 -7.25 29.74
C ASP A 227 9.21 -8.02 30.91
N GLY A 228 8.10 -8.71 30.68
CA GLY A 228 7.36 -9.48 31.68
C GLY A 228 6.40 -8.64 32.53
N ASN A 229 6.13 -7.38 32.16
CA ASN A 229 5.10 -6.59 32.82
C ASN A 229 3.73 -7.14 32.42
N PRO A 230 2.76 -7.24 33.36
CA PRO A 230 1.44 -7.75 33.05
C PRO A 230 0.61 -6.75 32.25
N PHE A 231 -0.37 -7.26 31.49
CA PHE A 231 -1.37 -6.45 30.82
C PHE A 231 -2.02 -5.43 31.77
N PRO A 232 -2.12 -4.14 31.40
CA PRO A 232 -2.56 -3.07 32.29
C PRO A 232 -4.10 -3.03 32.41
N ASN A 233 -4.66 -3.99 33.15
CA ASN A 233 -6.11 -4.16 33.39
C ASN A 233 -6.84 -2.90 33.91
N ALA A 234 -6.13 -1.94 34.52
CA ALA A 234 -6.74 -0.69 34.99
C ALA A 234 -7.02 0.33 33.87
N ILE A 235 -6.42 0.13 32.69
CA ILE A 235 -6.57 0.97 31.51
C ILE A 235 -7.71 0.47 30.62
N ASP A 236 -7.84 -0.84 30.46
CA ASP A 236 -8.95 -1.53 29.80
C ASP A 236 -10.25 -1.37 30.62
N ARG A 237 -11.05 -0.33 30.34
CA ARG A 237 -12.24 0.00 31.15
C ARG A 237 -13.50 -0.66 30.62
N ASP A 238 -13.54 -1.01 29.34
CA ASP A 238 -14.66 -1.75 28.76
C ASP A 238 -14.51 -3.28 28.94
N GLY A 239 -13.32 -3.75 29.30
CA GLY A 239 -13.03 -5.14 29.63
C GLY A 239 -12.91 -6.04 28.41
N ASP A 240 -12.66 -5.47 27.22
CA ASP A 240 -12.51 -6.22 25.97
C ASP A 240 -11.12 -6.88 25.83
N GLY A 241 -10.18 -6.53 26.71
CA GLY A 241 -8.82 -7.08 26.73
C GLY A 241 -7.87 -6.41 25.73
N ILE A 242 -8.22 -5.26 25.16
CA ILE A 242 -7.41 -4.53 24.19
C ILE A 242 -7.12 -3.11 24.70
N ILE A 243 -5.87 -2.70 24.57
CA ILE A 243 -5.46 -1.31 24.78
C ILE A 243 -4.65 -0.81 23.58
N TYR A 244 -4.61 0.51 23.41
CA TYR A 244 -4.00 1.15 22.26
C TYR A 244 -2.90 2.11 22.68
N TYR A 245 -1.83 2.18 21.90
CA TYR A 245 -0.76 3.16 22.02
C TYR A 245 -0.93 4.19 20.90
N VAL A 246 -1.36 5.40 21.24
CA VAL A 246 -1.53 6.49 20.26
C VAL A 246 -0.38 7.48 20.42
N MET A 247 0.55 7.45 19.47
CA MET A 247 1.82 8.16 19.52
C MET A 247 1.79 9.37 18.58
N THR A 248 1.44 10.55 19.11
CA THR A 248 1.35 11.79 18.31
C THR A 248 2.65 12.60 18.28
N GLY A 249 3.67 12.18 19.03
CA GLY A 249 4.97 12.87 19.12
C GLY A 249 5.91 12.58 17.95
N GLY A 250 5.57 11.63 17.07
CA GLY A 250 6.43 11.17 15.99
C GLY A 250 7.55 10.20 16.44
N GLU A 251 7.56 9.82 17.71
CA GLU A 251 8.44 8.80 18.27
C GLU A 251 7.62 7.57 18.66
N TYR A 252 8.24 6.39 18.53
CA TYR A 252 7.63 5.14 18.96
C TYR A 252 7.70 5.03 20.48
N GLU A 253 6.56 5.16 21.15
CA GLU A 253 6.42 5.15 22.61
C GLU A 253 5.22 4.33 23.07
N VAL A 254 5.48 3.20 23.74
CA VAL A 254 4.44 2.28 24.26
C VAL A 254 4.26 2.39 25.78
N ASN A 255 4.34 3.61 26.32
CA ASN A 255 4.33 3.91 27.76
C ASN A 255 3.00 4.47 28.29
N THR A 256 2.13 4.94 27.40
CA THR A 256 0.89 5.67 27.73
C THR A 256 -0.32 5.09 27.01
N PRO A 257 -0.68 3.82 27.32
CA PRO A 257 -1.81 3.18 26.67
C PRO A 257 -3.14 3.84 27.03
N VAL A 258 -4.10 3.72 26.14
CA VAL A 258 -5.46 4.19 26.29
C VAL A 258 -6.47 3.09 25.97
N ASP A 259 -7.68 3.24 26.48
CA ASP A 259 -8.78 2.32 26.23
C ASP A 259 -9.39 2.54 24.83
N SER A 260 -10.24 1.61 24.38
CA SER A 260 -10.93 1.67 23.09
C SER A 260 -11.68 3.00 22.88
N LYS A 261 -12.30 3.55 23.93
CA LYS A 261 -13.05 4.82 23.86
C LYS A 261 -12.17 6.00 23.48
N GLU A 262 -11.00 6.14 24.13
CA GLU A 262 -10.08 7.25 23.87
C GLU A 262 -9.40 7.09 22.50
N TYR A 263 -9.00 5.87 22.15
CA TYR A 263 -8.51 5.54 20.81
C TYR A 263 -9.51 5.92 19.72
N ASN A 264 -10.77 5.47 19.86
CA ASN A 264 -11.82 5.74 18.89
C ASN A 264 -12.15 7.24 18.81
N GLN A 265 -12.09 7.98 19.92
CA GLN A 265 -12.26 9.44 19.89
C GLN A 265 -11.16 10.13 19.08
N TRP A 266 -9.90 9.73 19.28
CA TRP A 266 -8.78 10.25 18.50
C TRP A 266 -8.91 9.88 17.02
N ARG A 267 -9.14 8.61 16.69
CA ARG A 267 -9.28 8.13 15.30
C ARG A 267 -10.42 8.84 14.58
N ASN A 268 -11.60 8.93 15.22
CA ASN A 268 -12.76 9.60 14.65
C ASN A 268 -12.58 11.11 14.46
N SER A 269 -11.61 11.74 15.14
CA SER A 269 -11.29 13.14 14.86
C SER A 269 -10.64 13.36 13.48
N TYR A 270 -10.08 12.29 12.88
CA TYR A 270 -9.45 12.33 11.56
C TYR A 270 -10.29 11.67 10.47
N VAL A 271 -10.84 10.48 10.73
CA VAL A 271 -11.59 9.70 9.72
C VAL A 271 -13.09 9.63 10.00
N GLY A 272 -13.57 10.28 11.07
CA GLY A 272 -14.98 10.27 11.43
C GLY A 272 -15.84 10.96 10.37
N GLY A 273 -16.71 10.19 9.71
CA GLY A 273 -17.55 10.65 8.61
C GLY A 273 -16.82 10.78 7.27
N ALA A 274 -15.54 10.40 7.20
CA ALA A 274 -14.84 10.24 5.94
C ALA A 274 -15.20 8.88 5.31
N GLU A 275 -15.10 8.79 3.99
CA GLU A 275 -15.29 7.55 3.24
C GLU A 275 -13.94 7.12 2.68
N GLU A 276 -13.67 5.82 2.73
CA GLU A 276 -12.53 5.24 2.03
C GLU A 276 -12.70 5.40 0.52
N ILE A 277 -11.63 5.82 -0.16
CA ILE A 277 -11.63 5.99 -1.61
C ILE A 277 -10.88 4.84 -2.28
N TYR A 278 -11.48 4.32 -3.36
CA TYR A 278 -10.85 3.32 -4.20
C TYR A 278 -9.98 3.99 -5.26
N ILE A 279 -8.67 3.77 -5.18
CA ILE A 279 -7.71 4.26 -6.17
C ILE A 279 -7.68 3.31 -7.36
N PRO A 280 -7.92 3.79 -8.60
CA PRO A 280 -7.99 2.94 -9.80
C PRO A 280 -6.59 2.59 -10.31
N PHE A 281 -5.83 1.82 -9.52
CA PHE A 281 -4.51 1.36 -9.89
C PHE A 281 -4.52 0.51 -11.16
N ILE A 282 -3.55 0.77 -12.02
CA ILE A 282 -3.25 -0.02 -13.22
C ILE A 282 -1.79 -0.48 -13.18
N ASP A 283 -1.49 -1.55 -13.91
CA ASP A 283 -0.15 -2.14 -13.93
C ASP A 283 0.86 -1.22 -14.64
N LEU A 284 2.12 -1.23 -14.19
CA LEU A 284 3.21 -0.41 -14.68
C LEU A 284 3.75 -0.97 -16.01
N THR A 285 2.93 -0.94 -17.05
CA THR A 285 3.30 -1.37 -18.40
C THR A 285 3.55 -0.19 -19.31
N ARG A 286 4.36 -0.37 -20.36
CA ARG A 286 4.54 0.65 -21.40
C ARG A 286 3.22 1.06 -22.06
N GLU A 287 2.30 0.11 -22.25
CA GLU A 287 0.97 0.36 -22.80
C GLU A 287 0.17 1.32 -21.91
N ASN A 288 0.12 1.04 -20.60
CA ASN A 288 -0.60 1.85 -19.62
C ASN A 288 0.04 3.23 -19.45
N ILE A 289 1.38 3.34 -19.44
CA ILE A 289 2.08 4.63 -19.40
C ILE A 289 1.72 5.47 -20.64
N ASN A 290 1.72 4.86 -21.82
CA ASN A 290 1.39 5.56 -23.06
C ASN A 290 -0.06 6.03 -23.13
N SER A 291 -0.97 5.38 -22.40
CA SER A 291 -2.40 5.76 -22.33
C SER A 291 -2.66 7.09 -21.62
N LEU A 292 -1.67 7.65 -20.91
CA LEU A 292 -1.75 8.96 -20.26
C LEU A 292 -1.49 10.15 -21.20
N ASN A 293 -1.04 9.92 -22.44
CA ASN A 293 -0.71 10.97 -23.43
C ASN A 293 -1.92 11.69 -24.01
#